data_AF-A0A8H6KA78-F1
#
_entry.id   AF-A0A8H6KA78-F1
#
_cell.length_a   1.000
_cell.length_b   1.000
_cell.length_c   1.000
_cell.angle_alpha   90.00
_cell.angle_beta   90.00
_cell.angle_gamma   90.00
#
_symmetry.space_group_name_H-M   'P 1'
#
loop_
_entity.id
_entity.type
_entity.pdbx_description
1 polymer ?
#
loop_
_entity_poly.entity_id
_entity_poly.type
_entity_poly.pdbx_seq_one_letter_code
_entity_poly.pdbx_strand_id
1 'polypeptide(L)'
;MAPTMLSPASPVELFRYVVTYQKYPTTLVICSPRADFTTSLREDVKSRMPQGQQLFDPEDPDAAYYDEDDPQMALPLLQQAIARHIRVLYVPTVAHLRANLAVFSPADSLTPAPPNLPPPEKGKPPVLLVYGFLDLHRDSSEWSAQGIGSSAAVLVEAALRTGYRPVLVEPKGAGGHESFGAVLRDDAPVLSGSSRRDEGGWTGRTVEVRRVLGRWFRFQEGRWDIQWPCEEGAV
;
A
#
# COMPACT_ATOMS: atom_id res chain seq x y z
N MET A 1 19.36 7.02 2.87
CA MET A 1 18.63 5.94 3.58
C MET A 1 18.36 4.81 2.59
N ALA A 2 18.37 3.55 3.03
CA ALA A 2 18.20 2.40 2.13
C ALA A 2 16.73 2.18 1.72
N PRO A 3 16.45 1.69 0.50
CA PRO A 3 15.13 1.21 0.09
C PRO A 3 14.62 0.09 1.03
N THR A 4 13.33 0.09 1.35
CA THR A 4 12.73 -0.89 2.28
C THR A 4 11.46 -1.53 1.73
N MET A 5 11.28 -2.83 1.96
CA MET A 5 10.00 -3.52 1.82
C MET A 5 9.49 -3.86 3.21
N LEU A 6 8.30 -3.37 3.55
CA LEU A 6 7.63 -3.66 4.82
C LEU A 6 6.78 -4.92 4.68
N SER A 7 6.45 -5.54 5.81
CA SER A 7 5.51 -6.67 5.83
C SER A 7 4.12 -6.28 5.31
N PRO A 8 3.31 -7.24 4.82
CA PRO A 8 2.02 -6.92 4.23
C PRO A 8 1.08 -6.20 5.21
N ALA A 9 0.31 -5.25 4.69
CA ALA A 9 -0.67 -4.47 5.45
C ALA A 9 -2.04 -4.55 4.77
N SER A 10 -3.11 -4.41 5.54
CA SER A 10 -4.43 -4.15 4.95
C SER A 10 -4.55 -2.69 4.50
N PRO A 11 -5.53 -2.34 3.65
CA PRO A 11 -5.76 -0.95 3.25
C PRO A 11 -5.94 0.02 4.45
N VAL A 12 -6.68 -0.38 5.49
CA VAL A 12 -6.87 0.44 6.70
C VAL A 12 -5.57 0.64 7.47
N GLU A 13 -4.80 -0.44 7.68
CA GLU A 13 -3.50 -0.39 8.36
C GLU A 13 -2.51 0.52 7.63
N LEU A 14 -2.49 0.42 6.30
CA LEU A 14 -1.66 1.26 5.46
C LEU A 14 -2.01 2.74 5.66
N PHE A 15 -3.28 3.13 5.54
CA PHE A 15 -3.65 4.55 5.69
C PHE A 15 -3.36 5.08 7.08
N ARG A 16 -3.66 4.30 8.13
CA ARG A 16 -3.31 4.68 9.51
C ARG A 16 -1.82 4.92 9.65
N TYR A 17 -0.99 3.98 9.16
CA TYR A 17 0.46 4.15 9.17
C TYR A 17 0.94 5.38 8.40
N VAL A 18 0.37 5.65 7.22
CA VAL A 18 0.78 6.81 6.40
C VAL A 18 0.42 8.12 7.09
N VAL A 19 -0.81 8.26 7.58
CA VAL A 19 -1.28 9.46 8.29
C VAL A 19 -0.54 9.69 9.60
N THR A 20 -0.22 8.63 10.35
CA THR A 20 0.46 8.76 11.65
C THR A 20 1.96 9.05 11.53
N TYR A 21 2.66 8.44 10.57
CA TYR A 21 4.14 8.43 10.59
C TYR A 21 4.82 9.13 9.42
N GLN A 22 4.10 9.45 8.35
CA GLN A 22 4.71 10.04 7.17
C GLN A 22 4.53 11.56 7.15
N LYS A 23 5.60 12.24 6.75
CA LYS A 23 5.63 13.71 6.66
C LYS A 23 5.36 14.14 5.22
N TYR A 24 4.86 15.35 5.05
CA TYR A 24 4.78 15.97 3.72
C TYR A 24 6.19 16.22 3.16
N PRO A 25 6.43 16.01 1.85
CA PRO A 25 5.52 15.36 0.90
C PRO A 25 5.57 13.83 1.00
N THR A 26 4.42 13.17 0.92
CA THR A 26 4.35 11.71 0.78
C THR A 26 3.51 11.34 -0.44
N THR A 27 4.05 10.47 -1.28
CA THR A 27 3.34 9.93 -2.45
C THR A 27 3.08 8.45 -2.23
N LEU A 28 1.81 8.07 -2.30
CA LEU A 28 1.33 6.70 -2.27
C LEU A 28 0.91 6.28 -3.68
N VAL A 29 1.53 5.23 -4.20
CA VAL A 29 1.17 4.60 -5.48
C VAL A 29 0.47 3.28 -5.16
N ILE A 30 -0.81 3.17 -5.51
CA ILE A 30 -1.64 2.00 -5.30
C ILE A 30 -1.68 1.22 -6.61
N CYS A 31 -1.15 0.01 -6.60
CA CYS A 31 -1.03 -0.86 -7.76
C CYS A 31 -2.31 -1.65 -8.03
N SER A 32 -3.42 -0.95 -8.13
CA SER A 32 -4.72 -1.50 -8.51
C SER A 32 -5.61 -0.39 -9.09
N PRO A 33 -6.69 -0.74 -9.80
CA PRO A 33 -7.76 0.21 -10.10
C PRO A 33 -8.31 0.84 -8.82
N ARG A 34 -8.76 2.10 -8.92
CA ARG A 34 -9.36 2.82 -7.79
C ARG A 34 -10.62 2.13 -7.25
N ALA A 35 -11.45 1.58 -8.13
CA ALA A 35 -12.66 0.88 -7.74
C ALA A 35 -12.33 -0.33 -6.85
N ASP A 36 -11.43 -1.19 -7.30
CA ASP A 36 -11.04 -2.41 -6.60
C ASP A 36 -10.42 -2.11 -5.23
N PHE A 37 -9.53 -1.11 -5.17
CA PHE A 37 -8.96 -0.67 -3.90
C PHE A 37 -10.01 -0.13 -2.93
N THR A 38 -10.98 0.64 -3.45
CA THR A 38 -12.07 1.19 -2.62
C THR A 38 -12.97 0.09 -2.09
N THR A 39 -13.25 -0.94 -2.89
CA THR A 39 -14.01 -2.12 -2.46
C THR A 39 -13.25 -2.89 -1.38
N SER A 40 -11.97 -3.19 -1.62
CA SER A 40 -11.11 -3.87 -0.62
C SER A 40 -11.00 -3.08 0.68
N LEU A 41 -10.89 -1.75 0.61
CA LEU A 41 -10.89 -0.89 1.79
C LEU A 41 -12.22 -0.98 2.56
N ARG A 42 -13.37 -0.97 1.87
CA ARG A 42 -14.69 -1.11 2.51
C ARG A 42 -14.86 -2.48 3.17
N GLU A 43 -14.40 -3.54 2.52
CA GLU A 43 -14.44 -4.89 3.07
C GLU A 43 -13.55 -5.02 4.32
N ASP A 44 -12.33 -4.46 4.28
CA ASP A 44 -11.42 -4.41 5.42
C ASP A 44 -12.05 -3.65 6.60
N VAL A 45 -12.71 -2.51 6.35
CA VAL A 45 -13.48 -1.78 7.39
C VAL A 45 -14.60 -2.64 7.96
N LYS A 46 -15.44 -3.26 7.12
CA LYS A 46 -16.54 -4.13 7.57
C LYS A 46 -16.06 -5.31 8.41
N SER A 47 -14.93 -5.92 8.04
CA SER A 47 -14.36 -7.07 8.76
C SER A 47 -13.85 -6.72 10.16
N ARG A 48 -13.54 -5.44 10.40
CA ARG A 48 -13.02 -4.92 11.67
C ARG A 48 -14.11 -4.40 12.61
N MET A 49 -15.32 -4.17 12.10
CA MET A 49 -16.47 -3.87 12.95
C MET A 49 -16.84 -5.11 13.76
N PRO A 50 -16.93 -5.02 15.11
CA PRO A 50 -17.47 -6.11 15.90
C PRO A 50 -18.90 -6.41 15.44
N GLN A 51 -19.22 -7.69 15.23
CA GLN A 51 -20.57 -8.19 14.91
C GLN A 51 -21.52 -7.97 16.11
N GLY A 52 -21.95 -6.73 16.31
CA GLY A 52 -22.69 -6.29 17.49
C GLY A 52 -23.88 -5.38 17.19
N GLN A 53 -24.46 -5.45 15.99
CA GLN A 53 -25.74 -4.82 15.65
C GLN A 53 -26.44 -5.56 14.50
N GLN A 54 -26.66 -6.87 14.69
CA GLN A 54 -27.78 -7.58 14.06
C GLN A 54 -28.83 -7.86 15.13
N LEU A 55 -29.49 -6.80 15.59
CA LEU A 55 -30.82 -6.88 16.18
C LEU A 55 -31.74 -6.08 15.24
N PHE A 56 -31.90 -6.58 14.01
CA PHE A 56 -33.03 -6.18 13.17
C PHE A 56 -34.16 -7.15 13.47
N ASP A 57 -35.04 -6.74 14.37
CA ASP A 57 -36.36 -7.35 14.52
C ASP A 57 -37.19 -6.94 13.30
N PRO A 58 -37.77 -7.84 12.50
CA PRO A 58 -38.40 -7.49 11.21
C PRO A 58 -39.73 -6.75 11.32
N GLU A 59 -40.20 -6.37 12.52
CA GLU A 59 -41.57 -5.91 12.75
C GLU A 59 -41.72 -4.40 12.96
N ASP A 60 -40.66 -3.58 12.85
CA ASP A 60 -40.77 -2.12 13.03
C ASP A 60 -40.50 -1.33 11.72
N PRO A 61 -41.55 -0.95 10.97
CA PRO A 61 -41.42 -0.25 9.69
C PRO A 61 -40.91 1.20 9.79
N ASP A 62 -40.70 1.75 10.99
CA ASP A 62 -40.17 3.11 11.21
C ASP A 62 -38.67 3.15 11.60
N ALA A 63 -37.96 2.01 11.67
CA ALA A 63 -36.54 1.95 12.04
C ALA A 63 -35.56 2.30 10.91
N ALA A 64 -36.00 3.02 9.87
CA ALA A 64 -35.11 3.59 8.84
C ALA A 64 -34.50 4.91 9.34
N TYR A 65 -33.80 4.88 10.48
CA TYR A 65 -32.93 5.99 10.85
C TYR A 65 -31.59 5.80 10.14
N TYR A 66 -31.26 6.74 9.26
CA TYR A 66 -29.96 6.83 8.61
C TYR A 66 -28.87 6.87 9.68
N ASP A 67 -28.09 5.80 9.80
CA ASP A 67 -26.84 5.85 10.54
C ASP A 67 -25.77 6.37 9.56
N GLU A 68 -25.81 7.69 9.29
CA GLU A 68 -24.79 8.37 8.48
C GLU A 68 -23.49 8.63 9.26
N ASP A 69 -23.44 8.32 10.56
CA ASP A 69 -22.33 8.64 11.44
C ASP A 69 -21.73 7.37 12.08
N ASP A 70 -21.09 6.52 11.27
CA ASP A 70 -20.21 5.47 11.78
C ASP A 70 -18.98 6.11 12.48
N PRO A 71 -18.90 6.06 13.84
CA PRO A 71 -17.86 6.76 14.60
C PRO A 71 -16.46 6.19 14.37
N GLN A 72 -16.35 5.00 13.75
CA GLN A 72 -15.07 4.32 13.53
C GLN A 72 -14.25 4.92 12.38
N MET A 73 -14.85 5.80 11.58
CA MET A 73 -14.19 6.65 10.58
C MET A 73 -14.28 8.14 10.90
N ALA A 74 -14.60 8.53 12.13
CA ALA A 74 -14.28 9.86 12.62
C ALA A 74 -12.76 9.96 12.76
N LEU A 75 -12.04 10.09 11.63
CA LEU A 75 -10.64 10.50 11.65
C LEU A 75 -10.63 11.86 12.37
N PRO A 76 -9.87 12.01 13.47
CA PRO A 76 -9.68 13.30 14.11
C PRO A 76 -9.40 14.39 13.06
N LEU A 77 -9.90 15.61 13.27
CA LEU A 77 -9.72 16.72 12.32
C LEU A 77 -8.27 16.88 11.85
N LEU A 78 -7.31 16.63 12.74
CA LEU A 78 -5.88 16.60 12.45
C LEU A 78 -5.50 15.54 11.41
N GLN A 79 -6.06 14.34 11.49
CA GLN A 79 -5.83 13.26 10.54
C GLN A 79 -6.45 13.56 9.17
N GLN A 80 -7.65 14.16 9.15
CA GLN A 80 -8.27 14.61 7.89
C GLN A 80 -7.44 15.72 7.23
N ALA A 81 -6.88 16.63 8.03
CA ALA A 81 -5.96 17.64 7.55
C ALA A 81 -4.68 17.00 6.98
N ILE A 82 -4.05 16.06 7.69
CA ILE A 82 -2.85 15.34 7.22
C ILE A 82 -3.13 14.55 5.94
N ALA A 83 -4.29 13.88 5.85
CA ALA A 83 -4.68 13.09 4.69
C ALA A 83 -4.78 13.94 3.41
N ARG A 84 -5.23 15.20 3.54
CA ARG A 84 -5.26 16.16 2.41
C ARG A 84 -3.87 16.49 1.86
N HIS A 85 -2.81 16.15 2.59
CA HIS A 85 -1.42 16.39 2.23
C HIS A 85 -0.68 15.14 1.74
N ILE A 86 -1.39 14.04 1.49
CA ILE A 86 -0.86 12.81 0.88
C ILE A 86 -1.27 12.76 -0.59
N ARG A 87 -0.30 12.64 -1.50
CA ARG A 87 -0.56 12.41 -2.92
C ARG A 87 -0.84 10.93 -3.13
N VAL A 88 -1.99 10.58 -3.70
CA VAL A 88 -2.35 9.18 -4.01
C VAL A 88 -2.48 8.99 -5.53
N LEU A 89 -1.79 8.00 -6.09
CA LEU A 89 -1.82 7.63 -7.51
C LEU A 89 -2.31 6.19 -7.63
N TYR A 90 -3.22 5.91 -8.56
CA TYR A 90 -3.70 4.56 -8.86
C TYR A 90 -3.11 4.09 -10.18
N VAL A 91 -2.45 2.93 -10.19
CA VAL A 91 -1.80 2.35 -11.37
C VAL A 91 -2.29 0.92 -11.59
N PRO A 92 -3.19 0.68 -12.56
CA PRO A 92 -3.86 -0.62 -12.69
C PRO A 92 -3.02 -1.68 -13.42
N THR A 93 -1.89 -1.30 -14.03
CA THR A 93 -1.00 -2.27 -14.71
C THR A 93 0.48 -1.95 -14.49
N VAL A 94 1.35 -2.93 -14.70
CA VAL A 94 2.82 -2.75 -14.63
C VAL A 94 3.30 -1.65 -15.58
N ALA A 95 2.70 -1.52 -16.76
CA ALA A 95 3.01 -0.45 -17.71
C ALA A 95 2.68 0.93 -17.13
N HIS A 96 1.51 1.10 -16.48
CA HIS A 96 1.15 2.35 -15.80
C HIS A 96 2.11 2.67 -14.66
N LEU A 97 2.51 1.66 -13.87
CA LEU A 97 3.48 1.81 -12.79
C LEU A 97 4.82 2.33 -13.33
N ARG A 98 5.40 1.65 -14.32
CA ARG A 98 6.69 2.04 -14.91
C ARG A 98 6.63 3.42 -15.56
N ALA A 99 5.56 3.72 -16.30
CA ALA A 99 5.38 5.03 -16.92
C ALA A 99 5.27 6.16 -15.88
N ASN A 100 4.45 5.99 -14.83
CA ASN A 100 4.33 6.98 -13.76
C ASN A 100 5.67 7.22 -13.04
N LEU A 101 6.40 6.15 -12.71
CA LEU A 101 7.68 6.26 -12.02
C LEU A 101 8.76 6.90 -12.91
N ALA A 102 8.76 6.60 -14.22
CA ALA A 102 9.73 7.17 -15.15
C ALA A 102 9.66 8.70 -15.20
N VAL A 103 8.45 9.27 -15.16
CA VAL A 103 8.23 10.73 -15.18
C VAL A 103 8.00 11.32 -13.79
N PHE A 104 8.11 10.53 -12.72
CA PHE A 104 7.76 10.97 -11.38
C PHE A 104 8.54 12.23 -10.97
N SER A 105 7.80 13.29 -10.68
CA SER A 105 8.28 14.54 -10.11
C SER A 105 7.40 14.98 -8.94
N PRO A 106 8.00 15.44 -7.83
CA PRO A 106 7.27 16.06 -6.72
C PRO A 106 6.56 17.35 -7.12
N ALA A 107 7.07 18.06 -8.13
CA ALA A 107 6.52 19.33 -8.61
C ALA A 107 5.13 19.16 -9.26
N ASP A 108 4.82 17.95 -9.77
CA ASP A 108 3.51 17.66 -10.39
C ASP A 108 2.40 17.42 -9.34
N SER A 109 2.74 17.50 -8.05
CA SER A 109 1.80 17.27 -6.97
C SER A 109 0.84 18.46 -6.84
N LEU A 110 -0.44 18.23 -7.13
CA LEU A 110 -1.53 19.18 -6.83
C LEU A 110 -1.88 19.23 -5.34
N THR A 111 -1.28 18.35 -4.53
CA THR A 111 -1.46 18.29 -3.10
C THR A 111 -0.71 19.45 -2.44
N PRO A 112 -1.40 20.44 -1.84
CA PRO A 112 -0.75 21.61 -1.26
C PRO A 112 0.08 21.23 -0.03
N ALA A 113 1.09 22.04 0.29
CA ALA A 113 1.81 21.89 1.54
C ALA A 113 0.90 22.20 2.75
N PRO A 114 1.07 21.49 3.89
CA PRO A 114 0.39 21.84 5.12
C PRO A 114 0.64 23.30 5.53
N PRO A 115 -0.37 24.04 6.03
CA PRO A 115 -0.16 25.35 6.61
C PRO A 115 0.79 25.24 7.81
N ASN A 116 1.75 26.16 7.92
CA ASN A 116 2.81 26.17 8.94
C ASN A 116 3.78 24.98 8.89
N LEU A 117 4.01 24.37 7.71
CA LEU A 117 5.07 23.37 7.58
C LEU A 117 6.41 24.01 7.99
N PRO A 118 7.09 23.51 9.04
CA PRO A 118 8.45 23.95 9.32
C PRO A 118 9.31 23.64 8.09
N PRO A 119 10.35 24.47 7.80
CA PRO A 119 11.28 24.18 6.72
C PRO A 119 11.75 22.73 6.83
N PRO A 120 11.90 22.00 5.72
CA PRO A 120 12.14 20.55 5.72
C PRO A 120 13.26 20.22 6.70
N GLU A 121 12.90 19.58 7.82
CA GLU A 121 13.85 19.24 8.86
C GLU A 121 14.97 18.41 8.24
N LYS A 122 16.22 18.81 8.48
CA LYS A 122 17.40 18.06 8.08
C LYS A 122 17.41 16.72 8.84
N GLY A 123 16.73 15.70 8.33
CA GLY A 123 16.70 14.41 9.04
C GLY A 123 16.02 13.24 8.34
N LYS A 124 14.87 13.43 7.68
CA LYS A 124 14.14 12.30 7.07
C LYS A 124 13.62 12.64 5.67
N PRO A 125 14.04 11.92 4.62
CA PRO A 125 13.55 12.16 3.27
C PRO A 125 12.06 11.81 3.16
N PRO A 126 11.33 12.48 2.26
CA PRO A 126 9.94 12.14 1.92
C PRO A 126 9.81 10.70 1.42
N VAL A 127 8.61 10.14 1.45
CA VAL A 127 8.38 8.73 1.10
C VAL A 127 7.64 8.58 -0.22
N LEU A 128 8.16 7.70 -1.08
CA LEU A 128 7.49 7.19 -2.26
C LEU A 128 7.12 5.73 -1.95
N LEU A 129 5.87 5.51 -1.54
CA LEU A 129 5.36 4.20 -1.15
C LEU A 129 4.60 3.58 -2.32
N VAL A 130 4.91 2.33 -2.65
CA VAL A 130 4.14 1.54 -3.62
C VAL A 130 3.45 0.38 -2.88
N TYR A 131 2.14 0.30 -3.03
CA TYR A 131 1.28 -0.71 -2.40
C TYR A 131 0.73 -1.69 -3.44
N GLY A 132 0.97 -3.00 -3.26
CA GLY A 132 0.54 -4.05 -4.20
C GLY A 132 1.49 -4.26 -5.38
N PHE A 133 2.78 -4.04 -5.17
CA PHE A 133 3.77 -4.10 -6.24
C PHE A 133 3.88 -5.51 -6.83
N LEU A 134 3.97 -6.55 -6.01
CA LEU A 134 4.07 -7.94 -6.47
C LEU A 134 2.74 -8.44 -7.02
N ASP A 135 1.64 -8.09 -6.37
CA ASP A 135 0.29 -8.46 -6.81
C ASP A 135 0.02 -7.99 -8.25
N LEU A 136 0.41 -6.75 -8.57
CA LEU A 136 0.33 -6.19 -9.92
C LEU A 136 1.05 -7.01 -11.00
N HIS A 137 2.15 -7.67 -10.63
CA HIS A 137 2.92 -8.49 -11.58
C HIS A 137 2.31 -9.88 -11.73
N ARG A 138 1.68 -10.42 -10.68
CA ARG A 138 1.27 -11.82 -10.55
C ARG A 138 0.33 -12.29 -11.65
N ASP A 139 -0.64 -11.47 -12.01
CA ASP A 139 -1.64 -11.78 -13.04
C ASP A 139 -1.22 -11.32 -14.44
N SER A 140 0.08 -11.10 -14.65
CA SER A 140 0.62 -10.63 -15.92
C SER A 140 1.84 -11.46 -16.35
N SER A 141 2.24 -11.30 -17.61
CA SER A 141 3.49 -11.88 -18.13
C SER A 141 4.76 -11.26 -17.50
N GLU A 142 4.60 -10.25 -16.64
CA GLU A 142 5.67 -9.57 -15.89
C GLU A 142 5.96 -10.25 -14.53
N TRP A 143 5.22 -11.30 -14.15
CA TRP A 143 5.64 -12.17 -13.04
C TRP A 143 6.89 -12.97 -13.41
N SER A 144 8.04 -12.33 -13.27
CA SER A 144 9.35 -12.90 -13.50
C SER A 144 10.43 -12.13 -12.75
N ALA A 145 11.59 -12.74 -12.53
CA ALA A 145 12.72 -12.06 -11.91
C ALA A 145 13.16 -10.83 -12.71
N GLN A 146 13.10 -10.92 -14.05
CA GLN A 146 13.37 -9.82 -14.96
C GLN A 146 12.32 -8.70 -14.81
N GLY A 147 11.04 -9.02 -14.85
CA GLY A 147 9.94 -8.05 -14.79
C GLY A 147 9.87 -7.32 -13.45
N ILE A 148 9.89 -8.10 -12.36
CA ILE A 148 9.92 -7.60 -10.97
C ILE A 148 11.18 -6.76 -10.75
N GLY A 149 12.34 -7.26 -11.17
CA GLY A 149 13.62 -6.57 -11.01
C GLY A 149 13.68 -5.25 -11.77
N SER A 150 13.13 -5.20 -12.99
CA SER A 150 13.03 -3.99 -13.80
C SER A 150 12.15 -2.93 -13.14
N SER A 151 10.94 -3.30 -12.72
CA SER A 151 10.03 -2.38 -12.03
C SER A 151 10.60 -1.87 -10.70
N ALA A 152 11.31 -2.73 -9.95
CA ALA A 152 12.00 -2.37 -8.72
C ALA A 152 13.13 -1.35 -8.96
N ALA A 153 13.92 -1.55 -10.01
CA ALA A 153 14.97 -0.62 -10.41
C ALA A 153 14.39 0.77 -10.73
N VAL A 154 13.32 0.82 -11.53
CA VAL A 154 12.65 2.08 -11.90
C VAL A 154 12.10 2.81 -10.68
N LEU A 155 11.53 2.10 -9.70
CA LEU A 155 11.07 2.69 -8.44
C LEU A 155 12.23 3.29 -7.63
N VAL A 156 13.31 2.52 -7.45
CA VAL A 156 14.47 2.99 -6.69
C VAL A 156 15.10 4.20 -7.37
N GLU A 157 15.27 4.17 -8.69
CA GLU A 157 15.79 5.28 -9.47
C GLU A 157 14.92 6.53 -9.34
N ALA A 158 13.60 6.39 -9.52
CA ALA A 158 12.65 7.51 -9.42
C ALA A 158 12.70 8.17 -8.04
N ALA A 159 12.76 7.36 -6.97
CA ALA A 159 12.86 7.87 -5.62
C ALA A 159 14.21 8.57 -5.37
N LEU A 160 15.33 7.97 -5.78
CA LEU A 160 16.65 8.56 -5.61
C LEU A 160 16.79 9.88 -6.36
N ARG A 161 16.34 9.93 -7.61
CA ARG A 161 16.38 11.14 -8.45
C ARG A 161 15.61 12.32 -7.85
N THR A 162 14.57 12.03 -7.07
CA THR A 162 13.68 13.05 -6.48
C THR A 162 13.94 13.31 -5.00
N GLY A 163 14.93 12.62 -4.40
CA GLY A 163 15.24 12.74 -2.98
C GLY A 163 14.26 12.02 -2.05
N TYR A 164 13.41 11.15 -2.59
CA TYR A 164 12.46 10.32 -1.84
C TYR A 164 13.13 9.03 -1.37
N ARG A 165 12.54 8.43 -0.34
CA ARG A 165 12.84 7.06 0.09
C ARG A 165 11.79 6.12 -0.51
N PRO A 166 12.21 5.12 -1.31
CA PRO A 166 11.30 4.13 -1.86
C PRO A 166 10.89 3.11 -0.79
N VAL A 167 9.60 2.82 -0.71
CA VAL A 167 9.00 1.85 0.21
C VAL A 167 8.05 0.94 -0.55
N LEU A 168 8.16 -0.37 -0.35
CA LEU A 168 7.19 -1.36 -0.84
C LEU A 168 6.35 -1.91 0.31
N VAL A 169 5.07 -2.11 0.07
CA VAL A 169 4.13 -2.80 0.97
C VAL A 169 3.19 -3.64 0.11
N GLU A 170 2.95 -4.89 0.49
CA GLU A 170 1.95 -5.73 -0.20
C GLU A 170 0.62 -5.76 0.58
N PRO A 171 -0.52 -5.96 -0.10
CA PRO A 171 -1.77 -6.29 0.56
C PRO A 171 -1.64 -7.60 1.34
N LYS A 172 -2.30 -7.68 2.50
CA LYS A 172 -2.48 -8.95 3.20
C LYS A 172 -3.24 -9.94 2.30
N GLY A 173 -2.78 -11.18 2.25
CA GLY A 173 -3.38 -12.22 1.40
C GLY A 173 -3.08 -12.09 -0.10
N ALA A 174 -2.30 -11.09 -0.53
CA ALA A 174 -1.90 -10.95 -1.94
C ALA A 174 -1.25 -12.24 -2.44
N GLY A 175 -1.70 -12.73 -3.61
CA GLY A 175 -1.27 -14.02 -4.15
C GLY A 175 -1.63 -15.26 -3.34
N GLY A 176 -2.55 -15.17 -2.37
CA GLY A 176 -2.95 -16.28 -1.50
C GLY A 176 -1.97 -16.56 -0.35
N HIS A 177 -1.07 -15.63 -0.05
CA HIS A 177 -0.03 -15.82 0.97
C HIS A 177 -0.46 -15.32 2.35
N GLU A 178 -0.37 -16.19 3.35
CA GLU A 178 -0.78 -15.89 4.73
C GLU A 178 0.26 -15.08 5.52
N SER A 179 1.53 -15.05 5.07
CA SER A 179 2.62 -14.39 5.80
C SER A 179 3.62 -13.69 4.90
N PHE A 180 4.33 -12.70 5.44
CA PHE A 180 5.39 -12.00 4.71
C PHE A 180 6.48 -12.96 4.20
N GLY A 181 6.85 -13.93 5.03
CA GLY A 181 7.82 -14.96 4.63
C GLY A 181 7.35 -15.83 3.46
N ALA A 182 6.04 -16.12 3.38
CA ALA A 182 5.47 -16.85 2.25
C ALA A 182 5.52 -16.03 0.95
N VAL A 183 5.12 -14.76 0.99
CA VAL A 183 5.23 -13.82 -0.14
C VAL A 183 6.67 -13.76 -0.67
N LEU A 184 7.66 -13.71 0.22
CA LEU A 184 9.07 -13.60 -0.16
C LEU A 184 9.65 -14.91 -0.73
N ARG A 185 9.17 -16.07 -0.28
CA ARG A 185 9.60 -17.38 -0.81
C ARG A 185 8.88 -17.80 -2.09
N ASP A 186 7.94 -16.99 -2.54
CA ASP A 186 7.22 -17.28 -3.78
C ASP A 186 8.17 -17.33 -4.98
N ASP A 187 7.92 -18.28 -5.88
CA ASP A 187 8.79 -18.56 -7.02
C ASP A 187 8.35 -17.78 -8.24
N ALA A 188 9.30 -17.04 -8.82
CA ALA A 188 9.14 -16.39 -10.10
C ALA A 188 10.09 -17.02 -11.14
N PRO A 189 9.63 -17.24 -12.38
CA PRO A 189 10.54 -17.65 -13.46
C PRO A 189 11.59 -16.56 -13.70
N VAL A 190 12.79 -16.94 -14.11
CA VAL A 190 13.87 -15.95 -14.33
C VAL A 190 13.51 -14.95 -15.44
N LEU A 191 12.85 -15.42 -16.51
CA LEU A 191 12.51 -14.64 -17.69
C LEU A 191 10.99 -14.48 -17.84
N SER A 192 10.58 -13.32 -18.32
CA SER A 192 9.18 -13.06 -18.68
C SER A 192 8.72 -13.99 -19.81
N GLY A 193 7.44 -14.36 -19.80
CA GLY A 193 6.86 -15.26 -20.81
C GLY A 193 7.10 -16.76 -20.59
N SER A 194 7.72 -17.14 -19.47
CA SER A 194 7.76 -18.55 -19.05
C SER A 194 6.33 -19.02 -18.74
N SER A 195 5.92 -20.17 -19.27
CA SER A 195 4.58 -20.71 -19.02
C SER A 195 4.54 -21.50 -17.71
N ARG A 196 3.36 -21.49 -17.08
CA ARG A 196 3.06 -22.40 -15.97
C ARG A 196 2.74 -23.77 -16.55
N ARG A 197 3.29 -24.83 -15.96
CA ARG A 197 2.98 -26.22 -16.29
C ARG A 197 1.63 -26.59 -15.68
N ASP A 198 0.98 -27.60 -16.25
CA ASP A 198 -0.32 -28.10 -15.78
C ASP A 198 -0.28 -28.60 -14.33
N GLU A 199 0.88 -29.05 -13.86
CA GLU A 199 1.12 -29.47 -12.46
C GLU A 199 1.37 -28.28 -11.49
N GLY A 200 1.19 -27.04 -11.94
CA GLY A 200 1.27 -25.83 -11.12
C GLY A 200 2.66 -25.23 -10.95
N GLY A 201 3.73 -25.90 -11.40
CA GLY A 201 5.11 -25.40 -11.41
C GLY A 201 5.47 -24.59 -12.67
N TRP A 202 6.51 -23.76 -12.62
CA TRP A 202 6.98 -22.99 -13.78
C TRP A 202 7.83 -23.82 -14.75
N THR A 203 7.77 -23.49 -16.04
CA THR A 203 8.75 -24.00 -17.00
C THR A 203 10.09 -23.28 -16.83
N GLY A 204 11.17 -24.06 -16.74
CA GLY A 204 12.54 -23.52 -16.68
C GLY A 204 13.03 -23.22 -15.26
N ARG A 205 13.97 -22.27 -15.16
CA ARG A 205 14.59 -21.89 -13.89
C ARG A 205 13.72 -20.87 -13.16
N THR A 206 13.44 -21.11 -11.89
CA THR A 206 12.79 -20.18 -10.99
C THR A 206 13.78 -19.57 -10.01
N VAL A 207 13.35 -18.50 -9.37
CA VAL A 207 14.05 -17.87 -8.26
C VAL A 207 13.02 -17.28 -7.31
N GLU A 208 13.32 -17.36 -6.01
CA GLU A 208 12.50 -16.72 -4.99
C GLU A 208 12.45 -15.20 -5.18
N VAL A 209 11.26 -14.62 -5.03
CA VAL A 209 11.02 -13.18 -5.05
C VAL A 209 11.93 -12.44 -4.06
N ARG A 210 12.23 -13.04 -2.90
CA ARG A 210 13.17 -12.52 -1.90
C ARG A 210 14.53 -12.20 -2.49
N ARG A 211 15.05 -13.07 -3.36
CA ARG A 211 16.37 -12.88 -3.96
C ARG A 211 16.36 -11.78 -5.00
N VAL A 212 15.25 -11.62 -5.73
CA VAL A 212 15.08 -10.55 -6.72
C VAL A 212 14.98 -9.19 -6.02
N LEU A 213 14.04 -9.05 -5.09
CA LEU A 213 13.81 -7.79 -4.37
C LEU A 213 14.94 -7.45 -3.39
N GLY A 214 15.62 -8.46 -2.82
CA GLY A 214 16.74 -8.27 -1.89
C GLY A 214 17.97 -7.59 -2.51
N ARG A 215 18.04 -7.50 -3.84
CA ARG A 215 19.04 -6.69 -4.55
C ARG A 215 18.80 -5.19 -4.41
N TRP A 216 17.54 -4.81 -4.18
CA TRP A 216 17.07 -3.43 -4.19
C TRP A 216 16.64 -2.97 -2.79
N PHE A 217 15.95 -3.82 -2.04
CA PHE A 217 15.26 -3.49 -0.79
C PHE A 217 15.77 -4.29 0.40
N ARG A 218 15.75 -3.66 1.58
CA ARG A 218 15.84 -4.34 2.87
C ARG A 218 14.44 -4.70 3.37
N PHE A 219 14.26 -5.93 3.83
CA PHE A 219 13.00 -6.40 4.39
C PHE A 219 12.86 -5.99 5.87
N GLN A 220 11.71 -5.49 6.27
CA GLN A 220 11.42 -5.05 7.64
C GLN A 220 9.95 -5.37 7.99
N GLU A 221 9.67 -5.54 9.28
CA GLU A 221 8.30 -5.60 9.77
C GLU A 221 7.71 -4.18 9.86
N GLY A 222 6.51 -3.99 9.32
CA GLY A 222 5.76 -2.75 9.48
C GLY A 222 5.09 -2.67 10.84
N ARG A 223 4.87 -1.44 11.33
CA ARG A 223 4.13 -1.19 12.58
C ARG A 223 2.66 -0.96 12.26
N TRP A 224 1.90 -2.04 12.15
CA TRP A 224 0.49 -2.01 11.76
C TRP A 224 -0.47 -1.90 12.95
N ASP A 225 -0.05 -2.35 14.14
CA ASP A 225 -0.86 -2.38 15.38
C ASP A 225 -0.93 -1.01 16.09
N ILE A 226 -1.20 0.06 15.35
CA ILE A 226 -1.33 1.40 15.92
C ILE A 226 -2.72 1.53 16.55
N GLN A 227 -2.79 1.42 17.89
CA GLN A 227 -3.97 1.83 18.65
C GLN A 227 -3.93 3.35 18.87
N TRP A 228 -5.02 4.04 18.51
CA TRP A 228 -5.19 5.44 18.86
C TRP A 228 -5.49 5.51 20.36
N PRO A 229 -4.88 6.44 21.13
CA PRO A 229 -5.39 6.70 22.46
C PRO A 229 -6.84 7.18 22.30
N CYS A 230 -7.80 6.35 22.69
CA CYS A 230 -9.13 6.85 23.03
C CYS A 230 -8.88 7.94 24.06
N GLU A 231 -9.35 9.17 23.81
CA GLU A 231 -9.21 10.24 24.78
C GLU A 231 -9.83 9.77 26.11
N GLU A 232 -8.99 9.37 27.06
CA GLU A 232 -9.41 9.20 28.44
C GLU A 232 -9.73 10.59 28.96
N GLY A 233 -11.04 10.83 29.08
CA GLY A 233 -11.70 11.91 29.82
C GLY A 233 -10.85 13.11 30.20
N ALA A 234 -10.94 14.18 29.42
CA ALA A 234 -10.84 15.51 29.99
C ALA A 234 -12.08 15.73 30.88
N VAL A 235 -11.91 15.52 32.19
CA VAL A 235 -12.80 16.03 33.24
C VAL A 235 -12.25 17.38 33.70
#